data_AF-A0A2V5LGS6-F1
#
_entry.id   AF-A0A2V5LGS6-F1
#
_cell.length_a   1.000
_cell.length_b   1.000
_cell.length_c   1.000
_cell.angle_alpha   90.00
_cell.angle_beta   90.00
_cell.angle_gamma   90.00
#
_symmetry.space_group_name_H-M   'P 1'
#
loop_
_entity.id
_entity.type
_entity.pdbx_description
1 polymer ?
#
loop_
_entity_poly.entity_id
_entity_poly.type
_entity_poly.pdbx_seq_one_letter_code
_entity_poly.pdbx_strand_id
1 'polypeptide(L)'
;MSLMRRVLILFSALLLNIAGSKAAAADWPQDYVVHENSESPDGRYAVLVQSQDAAAESNDNESAVYLADVKNHTTLGKIDNVDYFEQQNHRGLEVFWAPDSSYCVVENDGRYGADTISVLEIKDSSFTQTEIGERIQKSLD
;
A
#
# COMPACT_ATOMS: atom_id res chain seq x y z
N MET A 1 -11.20 44.57 -35.84
CA MET A 1 -10.01 43.76 -35.47
C MET A 1 -9.34 44.46 -34.29
N SER A 2 -9.10 43.91 -33.11
CA SER A 2 -9.00 42.51 -32.70
C SER A 2 -8.98 42.48 -31.15
N LEU A 3 -10.09 42.83 -30.49
CA LEU A 3 -10.26 42.64 -29.04
C LEU A 3 -10.51 41.16 -28.70
N MET A 4 -10.92 40.36 -29.70
CA MET A 4 -11.18 38.92 -29.59
C MET A 4 -9.92 38.04 -29.53
N ARG A 5 -8.72 38.59 -29.72
CA ARG A 5 -7.48 37.80 -29.86
C ARG A 5 -6.68 37.63 -28.57
N ARG A 6 -7.06 38.33 -27.49
CA ARG A 6 -6.38 38.22 -26.18
C ARG A 6 -7.12 37.35 -25.17
N VAL A 7 -8.41 37.09 -25.36
CA VAL A 7 -9.21 36.22 -24.48
C VAL A 7 -8.97 34.73 -24.77
N LEU A 8 -8.53 34.39 -26.00
CA LEU A 8 -8.34 32.99 -26.40
C LEU A 8 -7.05 32.34 -25.87
N ILE A 9 -6.10 33.14 -25.37
CA ILE A 9 -4.81 32.62 -24.87
C ILE A 9 -4.88 32.25 -23.38
N LEU A 10 -5.83 32.81 -22.62
CA LEU A 10 -5.98 32.53 -21.19
C LEU A 10 -6.76 31.24 -20.87
N PHE A 11 -7.49 30.68 -21.83
CA PHE A 11 -8.20 29.39 -21.64
C PHE A 11 -7.39 28.16 -22.04
N SER A 12 -6.29 28.32 -22.79
CA SER A 12 -5.49 27.18 -23.26
C SER A 12 -4.39 26.75 -22.29
N ALA A 13 -4.14 27.50 -21.22
CA ALA A 13 -3.10 27.19 -20.23
C ALA A 13 -3.61 26.41 -19.00
N LEU A 14 -4.92 26.21 -18.85
CA LEU A 14 -5.51 25.58 -17.65
C LEU A 14 -5.82 24.08 -17.83
N LEU A 15 -5.64 23.51 -19.02
CA LEU A 15 -5.97 22.11 -19.30
C LEU A 15 -4.78 21.15 -19.29
N LEU A 16 -3.56 21.61 -18.97
CA LEU A 16 -2.34 20.82 -19.17
C LEU A 16 -1.72 20.18 -17.92
N ASN A 17 -2.34 20.23 -16.74
CA ASN A 17 -1.68 19.74 -15.52
C ASN A 17 -2.55 18.88 -14.61
N ILE A 18 -3.34 17.96 -15.17
CA ILE A 18 -3.82 16.79 -14.41
C ILE A 18 -3.69 15.54 -15.28
N ALA A 19 -2.54 15.34 -15.91
CA ALA A 19 -2.07 13.98 -16.15
C ALA A 19 -1.44 13.52 -14.84
N GLY A 20 -2.28 13.26 -13.83
CA GLY A 20 -1.84 12.47 -12.69
C GLY A 20 -1.42 11.13 -13.26
N SER A 21 -0.12 10.85 -13.24
CA SER A 21 0.41 9.53 -13.58
C SER A 21 -0.33 8.54 -12.70
N LYS A 22 -1.36 7.86 -13.22
CA LYS A 22 -1.91 6.69 -12.55
C LYS A 22 -0.73 5.75 -12.44
N ALA A 23 -0.25 5.49 -11.22
CA ALA A 23 0.64 4.37 -10.99
C ALA A 23 -0.09 3.16 -11.58
N ALA A 24 0.48 2.60 -12.64
CA ALA A 24 -0.08 1.43 -13.26
C ALA A 24 -0.03 0.31 -12.23
N ALA A 25 -1.10 -0.47 -12.12
CA ALA A 25 -1.09 -1.69 -11.35
C ALA A 25 0.11 -2.53 -11.79
N ALA A 26 0.92 -2.98 -10.84
CA ALA A 26 2.13 -3.74 -11.11
C ALA A 26 1.82 -5.24 -11.05
N ASP A 27 2.69 -6.05 -11.66
CA ASP A 27 2.53 -7.50 -11.69
C ASP A 27 2.59 -8.09 -10.27
N TRP A 28 1.98 -9.27 -10.10
CA TRP A 28 2.09 -10.07 -8.88
C TRP A 28 3.52 -10.59 -8.72
N PRO A 29 4.22 -10.27 -7.62
CA PRO A 29 5.61 -10.73 -7.44
C PRO A 29 5.71 -12.25 -7.37
N GLN A 30 6.78 -12.81 -7.94
CA GLN A 30 7.02 -14.26 -7.86
C GLN A 30 7.20 -14.68 -6.39
N ASP A 31 6.67 -15.85 -6.03
CA ASP A 31 6.82 -16.48 -4.70
C ASP A 31 6.14 -15.73 -3.54
N TYR A 32 5.27 -14.77 -3.88
CA TYR A 32 4.40 -14.06 -2.96
C TYR A 32 3.01 -14.68 -2.87
N VAL A 33 2.50 -14.76 -1.65
CA VAL A 33 1.20 -15.32 -1.29
C VAL A 33 0.34 -14.26 -0.59
N VAL A 34 -0.97 -14.47 -0.60
CA VAL A 34 -1.89 -13.66 0.22
C VAL A 34 -1.62 -13.99 1.68
N HIS A 35 -1.37 -12.95 2.48
CA HIS A 35 -1.18 -13.08 3.92
C HIS A 35 -2.50 -13.49 4.58
N GLU A 36 -2.43 -14.43 5.52
CA GLU A 36 -3.62 -14.97 6.19
C GLU A 36 -4.43 -13.86 6.88
N ASN A 37 -5.76 -13.92 6.73
CA ASN A 37 -6.70 -12.98 7.35
C ASN A 37 -6.50 -11.51 6.95
N SER A 38 -5.86 -11.25 5.80
CA SER A 38 -5.61 -9.90 5.31
C SER A 38 -6.60 -9.41 4.26
N GLU A 39 -7.56 -10.24 3.84
CA GLU A 39 -8.53 -9.86 2.83
C GLU A 39 -9.50 -8.78 3.30
N SER A 40 -9.81 -7.84 2.41
CA SER A 40 -10.83 -6.83 2.63
C SER A 40 -12.24 -7.46 2.75
N PRO A 41 -13.20 -6.81 3.42
CA PRO A 41 -14.57 -7.32 3.56
C PRO A 41 -15.28 -7.63 2.24
N ASP A 42 -14.96 -6.91 1.16
CA ASP A 42 -15.49 -7.17 -0.19
C ASP A 42 -14.69 -8.24 -0.99
N GLY A 43 -13.64 -8.80 -0.38
CA GLY A 43 -12.73 -9.80 -0.92
C GLY A 43 -11.93 -9.32 -2.13
N ARG A 44 -11.81 -8.01 -2.36
CA ARG A 44 -11.10 -7.46 -3.52
C ARG A 44 -9.62 -7.20 -3.25
N TYR A 45 -9.28 -6.80 -2.04
CA TYR A 45 -7.92 -6.40 -1.69
C TYR A 45 -7.35 -7.31 -0.61
N ALA A 46 -6.03 -7.47 -0.60
CA ALA A 46 -5.32 -8.19 0.45
C ALA A 46 -3.86 -7.76 0.49
N VAL A 47 -3.15 -8.16 1.55
CA VAL A 47 -1.71 -7.96 1.66
C VAL A 47 -0.98 -9.18 1.11
N LEU A 48 0.09 -8.94 0.36
CA LEU A 48 0.99 -9.98 -0.14
C LEU A 48 2.31 -9.95 0.61
N VAL A 49 2.77 -11.14 0.97
CA VAL A 49 4.03 -11.39 1.67
C VAL A 49 4.79 -12.50 0.95
N GLN A 50 6.11 -12.52 1.07
CA GLN A 50 6.89 -13.63 0.52
C GLN A 50 6.51 -14.92 1.29
N SER A 51 6.34 -16.01 0.55
CA SER A 51 6.05 -17.32 1.14
C SER A 51 7.20 -17.79 2.05
N GLN A 52 6.86 -18.57 3.07
CA GLN A 52 7.84 -19.12 4.02
C GLN A 52 8.93 -19.96 3.32
N ASP A 53 8.54 -20.76 2.33
CA ASP A 53 9.47 -21.61 1.58
C ASP A 53 10.50 -20.75 0.82
N ALA A 54 10.05 -19.71 0.12
CA ALA A 54 10.95 -18.81 -0.61
C ALA A 54 11.83 -17.97 0.34
N ALA A 55 11.29 -17.54 1.48
CA ALA A 55 12.07 -16.85 2.49
C ALA A 55 13.14 -17.75 3.14
N ALA A 56 12.86 -19.05 3.33
CA ALA A 56 13.82 -20.01 3.87
C ALA A 56 15.00 -20.30 2.92
N GLU A 57 14.82 -20.11 1.61
CA GLU A 57 15.88 -20.19 0.60
C GLU A 57 16.69 -18.89 0.49
N SER A 58 16.16 -17.78 1.01
CA SER A 58 16.82 -16.48 1.06
C SER A 58 17.76 -16.38 2.26
N ASN A 59 18.87 -15.65 2.09
CA ASN A 59 19.69 -15.20 3.22
C ASN A 59 19.26 -13.82 3.74
N ASP A 60 18.23 -13.24 3.14
CA ASP A 60 17.65 -11.95 3.52
C ASP A 60 16.49 -12.16 4.51
N ASN A 61 16.49 -11.39 5.59
CA ASN A 61 15.41 -11.38 6.56
C ASN A 61 14.40 -10.26 6.29
N GLU A 62 14.64 -9.42 5.28
CA GLU A 62 13.78 -8.32 4.89
C GLU A 62 13.07 -8.71 3.59
N SER A 63 11.74 -8.74 3.60
CA SER A 63 10.93 -8.99 2.41
C SER A 63 9.90 -7.89 2.27
N ALA A 64 9.85 -7.26 1.09
CA ALA A 64 8.88 -6.21 0.85
C ALA A 64 7.45 -6.74 1.04
N VAL A 65 6.55 -5.92 1.55
CA VAL A 65 5.13 -6.24 1.66
C VAL A 65 4.34 -5.39 0.66
N TYR A 66 3.34 -5.98 0.01
CA TYR A 66 2.55 -5.30 -1.02
C TYR A 66 1.07 -5.28 -0.66
N LEU A 67 0.37 -4.22 -1.06
CA LEU A 67 -1.09 -4.24 -1.14
C LEU A 67 -1.50 -4.66 -2.56
N ALA A 68 -2.46 -5.56 -2.69
CA ALA A 68 -2.88 -6.10 -3.98
C ALA A 68 -4.39 -6.04 -4.21
N ASP A 69 -4.76 -6.01 -5.49
CA ASP A 69 -6.10 -6.36 -5.98
C ASP A 69 -6.08 -7.85 -6.34
N VAL A 70 -6.64 -8.68 -5.44
CA VAL A 70 -6.58 -10.14 -5.56
C VAL A 70 -7.46 -10.68 -6.67
N LYS A 71 -8.55 -9.96 -7.01
CA LYS A 71 -9.46 -10.35 -8.10
C LYS A 71 -8.80 -10.16 -9.46
N ASN A 72 -8.02 -9.10 -9.61
CA ASN A 72 -7.30 -8.81 -10.85
C ASN A 72 -5.90 -9.40 -10.89
N HIS A 73 -5.43 -10.00 -9.79
CA HIS A 73 -4.10 -10.59 -9.66
C HIS A 73 -2.98 -9.58 -9.96
N THR A 74 -3.09 -8.39 -9.37
CA THR A 74 -2.15 -7.27 -9.55
C THR A 74 -1.85 -6.58 -8.23
N THR A 75 -0.68 -5.96 -8.11
CA THR A 75 -0.34 -5.12 -6.96
C THR A 75 -0.78 -3.67 -7.15
N LEU A 76 -1.28 -3.05 -6.06
CA LEU A 76 -1.53 -1.60 -5.98
C LEU A 76 -0.25 -0.83 -5.61
N GLY A 77 0.72 -1.51 -4.98
CA GLY A 77 2.04 -0.96 -4.65
C GLY A 77 2.69 -1.64 -3.45
N LYS A 78 3.98 -1.33 -3.24
CA LYS A 78 4.72 -1.71 -2.04
C LYS A 78 4.28 -0.83 -0.87
N ILE A 79 4.12 -1.43 0.31
CA ILE A 79 3.90 -0.71 1.57
C ILE A 79 5.27 -0.25 2.09
N ASP A 80 5.42 1.06 2.30
CA ASP A 80 6.68 1.64 2.73
C ASP A 80 6.99 1.31 4.20
N ASN A 81 8.27 1.08 4.50
CA ASN A 81 8.79 0.77 5.85
C ASN A 81 8.15 -0.45 6.52
N VAL A 82 7.56 -1.36 5.75
CA VAL A 82 7.03 -2.64 6.22
C VAL A 82 7.77 -3.76 5.50
N ASP A 83 8.36 -4.64 6.30
CA ASP A 83 9.09 -5.83 5.86
C ASP A 83 8.64 -7.06 6.67
N TYR A 84 8.18 -8.08 5.96
CA TYR A 84 7.67 -9.31 6.55
C TYR A 84 7.63 -10.43 5.50
N PHE A 85 7.84 -11.66 5.96
CA PHE A 85 7.54 -12.88 5.22
C PHE A 85 6.75 -13.85 6.12
N GLU A 86 6.01 -14.78 5.51
CA GLU A 86 5.13 -15.68 6.26
C GLU A 86 5.87 -16.43 7.38
N GLN A 87 5.30 -16.37 8.58
CA GLN A 87 5.80 -17.05 9.79
C GLN A 87 7.21 -16.63 10.21
N GLN A 88 7.62 -15.40 9.88
CA GLN A 88 8.89 -14.85 10.33
C GLN A 88 8.98 -14.84 11.86
N ASN A 89 10.09 -15.34 12.40
CA ASN A 89 10.28 -15.49 13.84
C ASN A 89 10.36 -14.12 14.54
N HIS A 90 9.67 -13.98 15.69
CA HIS A 90 9.58 -12.76 16.51
C HIS A 90 8.99 -11.55 15.80
N ARG A 91 8.21 -11.78 14.74
CA ARG A 91 7.59 -10.76 13.89
C ARG A 91 6.11 -11.06 13.73
N GLY A 92 5.32 -10.02 13.51
CA GLY A 92 3.89 -10.13 13.24
C GLY A 92 3.48 -9.14 12.15
N LEU A 93 2.45 -9.49 11.40
CA LEU A 93 1.83 -8.60 10.44
C LEU A 93 0.32 -8.74 10.59
N GLU A 94 -0.34 -7.68 11.05
CA GLU A 94 -1.80 -7.66 11.23
C GLU A 94 -2.42 -6.61 10.31
N VAL A 95 -3.62 -6.92 9.80
CA VAL A 95 -4.34 -6.06 8.85
C VAL A 95 -5.77 -5.88 9.31
N PHE A 96 -6.18 -4.63 9.47
CA PHE A 96 -7.52 -4.28 9.94
C PHE A 96 -8.24 -3.41 8.91
N TRP A 97 -9.35 -3.91 8.38
CA TRP A 97 -10.10 -3.22 7.34
C TRP A 97 -11.25 -2.37 7.85
N ALA A 98 -11.48 -1.25 7.18
CA ALA A 98 -12.76 -0.56 7.23
C ALA A 98 -13.89 -1.48 6.72
N PRO A 99 -15.11 -1.42 7.29
CA PRO A 99 -16.23 -2.24 6.82
C PRO A 99 -16.59 -2.04 5.34
N ASP A 100 -16.28 -0.87 4.78
CA ASP A 100 -16.53 -0.52 3.38
C ASP A 100 -15.33 -0.77 2.45
N SER A 101 -14.25 -1.39 2.97
CA SER A 101 -13.01 -1.68 2.24
C SER A 101 -12.28 -0.44 1.67
N SER A 102 -12.59 0.76 2.16
CA SER A 102 -12.00 2.01 1.64
C SER A 102 -10.62 2.34 2.23
N TYR A 103 -10.29 1.79 3.39
CA TYR A 103 -8.96 1.87 4.01
C TYR A 103 -8.67 0.62 4.84
N CYS A 104 -7.39 0.37 5.07
CA CYS A 104 -6.92 -0.60 6.06
C CYS A 104 -5.82 -0.01 6.95
N VAL A 105 -5.67 -0.56 8.14
CA VAL A 105 -4.50 -0.40 8.98
C VAL A 105 -3.62 -1.62 8.79
N VAL A 106 -2.32 -1.42 8.59
CA VAL A 106 -1.30 -2.46 8.59
C VAL A 106 -0.38 -2.20 9.77
N GLU A 107 -0.35 -3.15 10.69
CA GLU A 107 0.50 -3.15 11.88
C GLU A 107 1.61 -4.18 11.68
N ASN A 108 2.86 -3.71 11.69
CA ASN A 108 4.04 -4.54 11.59
C ASN A 108 4.69 -4.62 12.96
N ASP A 109 4.67 -5.81 13.55
CA ASP A 109 5.19 -6.05 14.89
C ASP A 109 6.64 -6.47 14.87
N GLY A 110 7.43 -5.77 15.69
CA GLY A 110 8.76 -6.16 16.08
C GLY A 110 8.77 -6.90 17.41
N ARG A 111 9.99 -7.19 17.88
CA ARG A 111 10.23 -7.95 19.12
C ARG A 111 9.62 -7.31 20.37
N TYR A 112 9.41 -6.00 20.37
CA TYR A 112 9.03 -5.22 21.55
C TYR A 112 7.72 -4.43 21.38
N GLY A 113 6.92 -4.75 20.36
CA GLY A 113 5.68 -4.06 19.99
C GLY A 113 5.68 -3.67 18.52
N ALA A 114 4.70 -2.87 18.12
CA ALA A 114 4.58 -2.37 16.75
C ALA A 114 5.82 -1.55 16.35
N ASP A 115 6.51 -2.00 15.30
CA ASP A 115 7.58 -1.25 14.65
C ASP A 115 7.00 -0.14 13.78
N THR A 116 5.90 -0.44 13.07
CA THR A 116 5.16 0.56 12.29
C THR A 116 3.67 0.33 12.34
N ILE A 117 2.89 1.41 12.31
CA ILE A 117 1.44 1.36 12.13
C ILE A 117 1.09 2.28 10.98
N SER A 118 0.64 1.71 9.86
CA SER A 118 0.33 2.46 8.63
C SER A 118 -1.14 2.39 8.28
N VAL A 119 -1.75 3.53 7.99
CA VAL A 119 -3.08 3.62 7.37
C VAL A 119 -2.92 3.68 5.87
N LEU A 120 -3.55 2.76 5.14
CA LEU A 120 -3.57 2.73 3.69
C LEU A 120 -4.96 3.14 3.20
N GLU A 121 -5.05 4.28 2.54
CA GLU A 121 -6.28 4.75 1.91
C GLU A 121 -6.33 4.29 0.45
N ILE A 122 -7.32 3.46 0.12
CA ILE A 122 -7.45 2.87 -1.21
C ILE A 122 -7.86 3.95 -2.22
N LYS A 123 -7.17 3.97 -3.36
CA LYS A 123 -7.53 4.72 -4.56
C LYS A 123 -7.73 3.72 -5.71
N ASP A 124 -8.33 4.15 -6.81
CA ASP A 124 -8.66 3.30 -7.97
C ASP A 124 -7.67 2.14 -8.25
N SER A 125 -6.39 2.48 -8.48
CA SER A 125 -5.33 1.54 -8.86
C SER A 125 -4.06 1.71 -8.03
N SER A 126 -4.18 2.35 -6.87
CA SER A 126 -3.06 2.68 -5.99
C SER A 126 -3.59 2.91 -4.57
N PHE A 127 -2.73 3.34 -3.65
CA PHE A 127 -3.16 3.79 -2.33
C PHE A 127 -2.33 4.99 -1.88
N THR A 128 -2.77 5.66 -0.83
CA THR A 128 -1.97 6.62 -0.08
C THR A 128 -1.66 6.03 1.28
N GLN A 129 -0.39 6.04 1.68
CA GLN A 129 0.04 5.56 2.98
C GLN A 129 0.27 6.72 3.94
N THR A 130 -0.15 6.55 5.19
CA THR A 130 0.21 7.42 6.31
C THR A 130 0.69 6.56 7.47
N GLU A 131 1.99 6.64 7.78
CA GLU A 131 2.55 6.08 9.02
C GLU A 131 2.09 6.95 10.20
N ILE A 132 1.51 6.31 11.22
CA ILE A 132 0.95 6.98 12.40
C ILE A 132 1.57 6.52 13.73
N GLY A 133 2.34 5.43 13.75
CA GLY A 133 2.97 4.86 14.93
C GLY A 133 3.91 5.84 15.62
N GLU A 134 4.79 6.53 14.88
CA GLU A 134 5.68 7.53 15.49
C GLU A 134 4.91 8.69 16.15
N ARG A 135 3.79 9.10 15.55
CA ARG A 135 2.95 10.18 16.07
C ARG A 135 2.20 9.76 17.33
N ILE A 136 1.75 8.50 17.39
CA ILE A 136 1.12 7.91 18.57
C ILE A 136 2.14 7.87 19.70
N GLN A 137 3.33 7.29 19.46
CA GLN A 137 4.38 7.19 20.48
C GLN A 137 4.73 8.57 21.06
N LYS A 138 4.97 9.56 20.18
CA LYS A 138 5.30 10.93 20.60
C LYS A 138 4.19 11.60 21.42
N SER A 139 2.94 11.16 21.28
CA SER A 139 1.80 11.72 22.01
C SER A 139 1.59 11.05 23.37
N LEU A 140 2.25 9.91 23.62
CA LEU A 140 2.24 9.16 24.88
C LEU A 140 3.43 9.49 25.79
N ASP A 141 4.54 9.97 25.21
CA ASP A 141 5.73 10.47 25.93
C ASP A 141 5.54 11.89 26.49
#